data_AF-S6C7Y2-F1
#
_entry.id   AF-S6C7Y2-F1
#
_cell.length_a   1.000
_cell.length_b   1.000
_cell.length_c   1.000
_cell.angle_alpha   90.00
_cell.angle_beta   90.00
_cell.angle_gamma   90.00
#
_symmetry.space_group_name_H-M   'P 1'
#
loop_
_entity.id
_entity.type
_entity.pdbx_description
1 polymer ?
#
loop_
_entity_poly.entity_id
_entity_poly.type
_entity_poly.pdbx_seq_one_letter_code
_entity_poly.pdbx_strand_id
1 'polypeptide(L)'
;MTVRKEMKIEAPRSGVAVGLNKGHITTPIPLVKSVRPSRKKGLKTKRNALVSEVIREVCGFAPYERHMIELIKTGSASAQKRALKFAKKRLGTLRRAKTKNDEMMRVVELQRKRKA
;
A
#
# COMPACT_ATOMS: atom_id res chain seq x y z
N MET A 1 -21.35 0.10 9.27
CA MET A 1 -20.91 0.01 10.68
C MET A 1 -19.57 0.73 10.83
N THR A 2 -19.58 1.94 11.39
CA THR A 2 -18.38 2.73 11.64
C THR A 2 -17.54 2.05 12.72
N VAL A 3 -16.38 1.52 12.35
CA VAL A 3 -15.38 1.01 13.30
C VAL A 3 -15.00 2.17 14.23
N ARG A 4 -15.50 2.14 15.48
CA ARG A 4 -15.01 3.01 16.54
C ARG A 4 -13.51 2.75 16.61
N LYS A 5 -12.72 3.77 16.29
CA LYS A 5 -11.26 3.69 16.35
C LYS A 5 -10.91 3.56 17.83
N GLU A 6 -10.75 2.34 18.31
CA GLU A 6 -10.38 2.05 19.69
C GLU A 6 -9.15 2.88 20.03
N MET A 7 -9.26 3.65 21.12
CA MET A 7 -8.14 4.40 21.65
C MET A 7 -7.10 3.38 22.10
N LYS A 8 -6.01 3.21 21.33
CA LYS A 8 -4.81 2.55 21.85
C LYS A 8 -4.23 3.45 22.94
N ILE A 9 -4.67 3.23 24.17
CA ILE A 9 -4.00 3.71 25.37
C ILE A 9 -2.80 2.79 25.51
N GLU A 10 -1.61 3.29 25.18
CA GLU A 10 -0.38 2.54 25.45
C GLU A 10 -0.28 2.27 26.95
N ALA A 11 0.19 1.08 27.34
CA ALA A 11 0.42 0.79 28.74
C ALA A 11 1.44 1.79 29.31
N PRO A 12 1.29 2.23 30.59
CA PRO A 12 2.27 3.11 31.20
C PRO A 12 3.67 2.48 31.16
N ARG A 13 4.70 3.32 31.05
CA ARG A 13 6.09 2.87 31.09
C ARG A 13 6.40 2.26 32.45
N SER A 14 7.36 1.33 32.50
CA SER A 14 7.65 0.53 33.69
C SER A 14 8.46 1.25 34.78
N GLY A 15 8.90 2.49 34.55
CA GLY A 15 9.75 3.23 35.50
C GLY A 15 11.20 2.75 35.54
N VAL A 16 11.58 1.77 34.73
CA VAL A 16 12.93 1.18 34.70
C VAL A 16 13.81 1.91 33.67
N ALA A 17 15.12 1.97 33.90
CA ALA A 17 16.09 2.63 33.02
C ALA A 17 16.45 1.84 31.74
N VAL A 18 16.19 0.53 31.73
CA VAL A 18 16.52 -0.40 30.63
C VAL A 18 15.37 -1.37 30.35
N GLY A 19 15.37 -2.01 29.18
CA GLY A 19 14.30 -2.91 28.71
C GLY A 19 13.32 -2.28 27.72
N LEU A 20 12.39 -3.09 27.19
CA LEU A 20 11.49 -2.71 26.09
C LEU A 20 10.48 -1.61 26.48
N ASN A 21 9.91 -1.66 27.70
CA ASN A 21 8.94 -0.68 28.20
C ASN A 21 9.55 0.36 29.16
N LYS A 22 10.87 0.59 29.04
CA LYS A 22 11.60 1.52 29.89
C LYS A 22 11.11 2.97 29.76
N GLY A 23 11.42 3.76 30.77
CA GLY A 23 11.13 5.18 30.84
C GLY A 23 10.28 5.56 32.05
N HIS A 24 10.17 6.87 32.28
CA HIS A 24 9.38 7.41 33.37
C HIS A 24 7.88 7.13 33.18
N ILE A 25 7.22 6.76 34.27
CA ILE A 25 5.78 6.47 34.30
C ILE A 25 5.05 7.77 33.95
N THR A 26 4.57 7.86 32.72
CA THR A 26 3.83 9.02 32.20
C THR A 26 2.44 8.58 31.76
N THR A 27 1.45 9.46 31.87
CA THR A 27 0.11 9.23 31.32
C THR A 27 0.11 9.52 29.82
N PRO A 28 0.02 8.50 28.93
CA PRO A 28 0.11 8.75 27.50
C PRO A 28 -1.12 9.50 26.99
N ILE A 29 -0.90 10.60 26.27
CA ILE A 29 -1.97 11.34 25.61
C ILE A 29 -2.46 10.50 24.43
N PRO A 30 -3.73 10.10 24.38
CA PRO A 30 -4.20 9.23 23.33
C PRO A 30 -4.17 9.99 21.99
N LEU A 31 -3.59 9.38 20.95
CA LEU A 31 -3.33 9.97 19.61
C LEU A 31 -4.61 10.34 18.81
N VAL A 32 -5.77 10.41 19.47
CA VAL A 32 -7.09 10.70 18.87
C VAL A 32 -7.21 12.15 18.41
N LYS A 33 -6.45 13.08 19.01
CA LYS A 33 -6.42 14.49 18.60
C LYS A 33 -5.70 14.61 17.25
N SER A 34 -6.49 14.56 16.18
CA SER A 34 -6.17 14.94 14.78
C SER A 34 -4.71 14.73 14.37
N VAL A 35 -4.46 13.71 13.55
CA VAL A 35 -3.19 13.56 12.82
C VAL A 35 -2.81 14.91 12.21
N ARG A 36 -1.63 15.43 12.58
CA ARG A 36 -1.12 16.73 12.12
C ARG A 36 -1.33 16.87 10.60
N PRO A 37 -1.84 18.01 10.09
CA PRO A 37 -2.12 18.17 8.66
C PRO A 37 -0.93 17.83 7.74
N SER A 38 0.30 18.09 8.18
CA SER A 38 1.52 17.71 7.44
C SER A 38 1.64 16.20 7.18
N ARG A 39 1.15 15.35 8.10
CA ARG A 39 1.13 13.88 7.96
C ARG A 39 -0.01 13.39 7.06
N LYS A 40 -0.95 14.26 6.66
CA LYS A 40 -2.03 13.92 5.71
C LYS A 40 -1.59 14.03 4.25
N LYS A 41 -0.41 14.59 3.96
CA LYS A 41 0.13 14.69 2.60
C LYS A 41 0.33 13.29 2.00
N GLY A 42 -0.19 13.06 0.80
CA GLY A 42 -0.08 11.78 0.08
C GLY A 42 -1.22 10.77 0.33
N LEU A 43 -2.21 11.11 1.17
CA LEU A 43 -3.40 10.29 1.33
C LEU A 43 -4.26 10.31 0.06
N LYS A 44 -4.79 9.14 -0.31
CA LYS A 44 -5.71 8.99 -1.43
C LYS A 44 -7.11 9.45 -1.00
N THR A 45 -7.55 10.62 -1.46
CA THR A 45 -8.92 11.11 -1.27
C THR A 45 -9.87 10.53 -2.33
N LYS A 46 -11.19 10.57 -2.10
CA LYS A 46 -12.20 10.09 -3.07
C LYS A 46 -12.06 10.78 -4.43
N ARG A 47 -11.83 12.10 -4.44
CA ARG A 47 -11.60 12.88 -5.67
C ARG A 47 -10.34 12.41 -6.40
N ASN A 48 -9.22 12.26 -5.70
CA ASN A 48 -7.96 11.86 -6.34
C ASN A 48 -8.03 10.41 -6.88
N ALA A 49 -8.80 9.54 -6.23
CA ALA A 49 -9.06 8.19 -6.73
C ALA A 49 -9.80 8.23 -8.07
N LEU A 50 -10.91 8.97 -8.15
CA LEU A 50 -11.71 9.11 -9.36
C LEU A 50 -10.88 9.72 -10.52
N VAL A 51 -10.13 10.79 -10.26
CA VAL A 51 -9.25 11.40 -11.28
C VAL A 51 -8.21 10.39 -11.78
N SER A 52 -7.61 9.59 -10.90
CA SER A 52 -6.62 8.58 -11.30
C SER A 52 -7.23 7.46 -12.15
N GLU A 53 -8.49 7.09 -11.88
CA GLU A 53 -9.22 6.07 -12.64
C GLU A 53 -9.52 6.56 -14.06
N VAL A 54 -9.99 7.81 -14.22
CA VAL A 54 -10.22 8.43 -15.53
C VAL A 54 -8.93 8.50 -16.35
N ILE A 55 -7.82 8.94 -15.74
CA ILE A 55 -6.52 9.00 -16.44
C ILE A 55 -6.08 7.60 -16.91
N ARG A 56 -6.27 6.57 -16.07
CA ARG A 56 -5.89 5.19 -16.42
C ARG A 56 -6.74 4.65 -17.58
N GLU A 57 -8.02 5.00 -17.63
CA GLU A 57 -8.91 4.63 -18.74
C GLU A 57 -8.48 5.28 -20.06
N VAL A 58 -8.15 6.57 -20.04
CA VAL A 58 -7.76 7.33 -21.25
C VAL A 58 -6.36 6.96 -21.74
N CYS A 59 -5.36 6.96 -20.85
CA CYS A 59 -3.96 6.75 -21.25
C CYS A 59 -3.56 5.27 -21.36
N GLY A 60 -4.31 4.36 -20.71
CA GLY A 60 -3.98 2.94 -20.69
C GLY A 60 -2.71 2.59 -19.88
N PHE A 61 -1.99 1.57 -20.36
CA PHE A 61 -0.80 1.01 -19.70
C PHE A 61 0.48 1.29 -20.48
N ALA A 62 1.54 1.63 -19.75
CA ALA A 62 2.87 1.79 -20.34
C ALA A 62 3.41 0.44 -20.86
N PRO A 63 4.37 0.42 -21.82
CA PRO A 63 4.90 -0.82 -22.40
C PRO A 63 5.44 -1.82 -21.36
N TYR A 64 6.11 -1.33 -20.30
CA TYR A 64 6.63 -2.19 -19.23
C TYR A 64 5.50 -2.76 -18.34
N GLU A 65 4.38 -2.04 -18.22
CA GLU A 65 3.21 -2.48 -17.46
C GLU A 65 2.47 -3.56 -18.26
N ARG A 66 2.35 -3.40 -19.58
CA ARG A 66 1.76 -4.41 -20.48
C ARG A 66 2.52 -5.74 -20.40
N HIS A 67 3.85 -5.70 -20.47
CA HIS A 67 4.66 -6.91 -20.33
C HIS A 67 4.53 -7.57 -18.95
N MET A 68 4.37 -6.76 -17.89
CA MET A 68 4.14 -7.27 -16.54
C MET A 68 2.78 -7.97 -16.42
N ILE A 69 1.74 -7.40 -17.03
CA ILE A 69 0.40 -7.99 -17.12
C ILE A 69 0.44 -9.33 -17.85
N GLU A 70 1.20 -9.45 -18.95
CA GLU A 70 1.38 -10.71 -19.68
C GLU A 70 1.98 -11.81 -18.79
N LEU A 71 3.08 -11.50 -18.09
CA LEU A 71 3.72 -12.43 -17.16
C LEU A 71 2.78 -12.87 -16.01
N ILE A 72 1.97 -11.94 -15.51
CA ILE A 72 0.99 -12.24 -14.44
C ILE A 72 -0.16 -13.09 -15.00
N LYS A 73 -0.60 -12.85 -16.23
CA LYS A 73 -1.68 -13.61 -16.89
C LYS A 73 -1.32 -15.08 -17.07
N THR A 74 -0.04 -15.42 -17.28
CA THR A 74 0.45 -16.81 -17.35
C THR A 74 0.09 -17.64 -16.10
N GLY A 75 -0.04 -17.01 -14.93
CA GLY A 75 -0.58 -17.66 -13.72
C GLY A 75 0.36 -18.63 -12.99
N SER A 76 1.54 -18.94 -13.54
CA SER A 76 2.51 -19.82 -12.88
C SER A 76 3.37 -19.09 -11.84
N ALA A 77 3.80 -19.80 -10.78
CA ALA A 77 4.64 -19.22 -9.72
C ALA A 77 6.01 -18.73 -10.26
N SER A 78 6.56 -19.40 -11.26
CA SER A 78 7.80 -18.99 -11.94
C SER A 78 7.61 -17.69 -12.72
N ALA A 79 6.47 -17.50 -13.38
CA ALA A 79 6.15 -16.27 -14.09
C ALA A 79 5.94 -15.08 -13.13
N GLN A 80 5.30 -15.29 -11.99
CA GLN A 80 5.17 -14.26 -10.93
C GLN A 80 6.54 -13.77 -10.43
N LYS A 81 7.48 -14.69 -10.18
CA LYS A 81 8.86 -14.34 -9.79
C LYS A 81 9.58 -13.57 -10.90
N ARG A 82 9.35 -13.92 -12.17
CA ARG A 82 9.88 -13.18 -13.33
C ARG A 82 9.29 -11.78 -13.43
N ALA A 83 7.99 -11.60 -13.22
CA ALA A 83 7.32 -10.30 -13.20
C ALA A 83 7.93 -9.37 -12.14
N LEU A 84 8.16 -9.87 -10.93
CA LEU A 84 8.83 -9.12 -9.86
C LEU A 84 10.28 -8.75 -10.19
N LYS A 85 11.06 -9.66 -10.78
CA LYS A 85 12.43 -9.37 -11.23
C LYS A 85 12.44 -8.31 -12.33
N PHE A 86 11.52 -8.39 -13.28
CA PHE A 86 11.35 -7.41 -14.35
C PHE A 86 10.96 -6.04 -13.79
N ALA A 87 9.97 -5.99 -12.90
CA ALA A 87 9.52 -4.76 -12.24
C ALA A 87 10.67 -4.12 -11.43
N LYS A 88 11.47 -4.92 -10.71
CA LYS A 88 12.66 -4.42 -10.00
C LYS A 88 13.70 -3.85 -10.96
N LYS A 89 13.95 -4.50 -12.11
CA LYS A 89 14.86 -3.99 -13.14
C LYS A 89 14.40 -2.64 -13.71
N ARG A 90 13.08 -2.40 -13.81
CA ARG A 90 12.51 -1.15 -14.34
C ARG A 90 12.38 -0.04 -13.29
N LEU A 91 12.01 -0.37 -12.04
CA LEU A 91 11.71 0.60 -10.97
C LEU A 91 12.84 0.76 -9.92
N GLY A 92 13.87 -0.09 -10.00
CA GLY A 92 15.06 -0.09 -9.15
C GLY A 92 14.91 -0.88 -7.84
N THR A 93 13.93 -0.50 -7.00
CA THR A 93 13.80 -1.06 -5.63
C THR A 93 12.74 -2.14 -5.53
N LEU A 94 12.94 -3.10 -4.62
CA LEU A 94 11.98 -4.20 -4.40
C LEU A 94 10.64 -3.68 -3.85
N ARG A 95 10.64 -2.66 -2.99
CA ARG A 95 9.40 -2.10 -2.43
C ARG A 95 8.50 -1.54 -3.53
N ARG A 96 9.07 -0.74 -4.44
CA ARG A 96 8.35 -0.20 -5.60
C ARG A 96 7.87 -1.30 -6.55
N ALA A 97 8.72 -2.31 -6.78
CA ALA A 97 8.37 -3.45 -7.62
C ALA A 97 7.18 -4.24 -7.07
N LYS A 98 7.15 -4.52 -5.76
CA LYS A 98 6.02 -5.19 -5.09
C LYS A 98 4.74 -4.37 -5.22
N THR A 99 4.79 -3.08 -4.86
CA THR A 99 3.63 -2.19 -4.99
C THR A 99 3.09 -2.15 -6.42
N LYS A 100 3.97 -2.14 -7.43
CA LYS A 100 3.54 -2.15 -8.83
C LYS A 100 2.98 -3.50 -9.27
N ASN A 101 3.57 -4.59 -8.80
CA ASN A 101 3.09 -5.94 -9.08
C ASN A 101 1.69 -6.16 -8.51
N ASP A 102 1.46 -5.73 -7.26
CA ASP A 102 0.14 -5.80 -6.61
C ASP A 102 -0.91 -5.00 -7.39
N GLU A 103 -0.54 -3.83 -7.92
CA GLU A 103 -1.41 -3.04 -8.79
C GLU A 103 -1.74 -3.78 -10.10
N MET A 104 -0.74 -4.38 -10.77
CA MET A 104 -0.97 -5.13 -12.01
C MET A 104 -1.77 -6.41 -11.78
N MET A 105 -1.58 -7.09 -10.65
CA MET A 105 -2.41 -8.25 -10.25
C MET A 105 -3.87 -7.85 -10.09
N ARG A 106 -4.15 -6.74 -9.39
CA ARG A 106 -5.51 -6.21 -9.25
C ARG A 106 -6.14 -5.85 -10.59
N VAL A 107 -5.36 -5.29 -11.52
CA VAL A 107 -5.83 -5.02 -12.89
C VAL A 107 -6.23 -6.31 -13.61
N VAL A 108 -5.40 -7.35 -13.53
CA VAL A 108 -5.69 -8.65 -14.17
C VAL A 108 -6.95 -9.28 -13.58
N GLU A 109 -7.14 -9.20 -12.26
CA GLU A 109 -8.35 -9.67 -11.60
C GLU A 109 -9.60 -8.91 -12.05
N LEU A 110 -9.52 -7.57 -12.14
CA LEU A 110 -10.63 -6.75 -12.65
C LEU A 110 -10.94 -7.08 -14.12
N GLN A 111 -9.93 -7.31 -14.95
CA GLN A 111 -10.11 -7.75 -16.34
C GLN A 111 -10.80 -9.11 -16.42
N ARG A 112 -10.43 -10.07 -15.56
CA ARG A 112 -11.08 -11.39 -15.48
C ARG A 112 -12.54 -11.26 -15.06
N LYS A 113 -12.83 -10.43 -14.05
CA LYS A 113 -14.21 -10.17 -13.57
C LYS A 113 -15.09 -9.45 -14.58
N ARG A 114 -14.53 -8.58 -15.42
CA ARG A 114 -15.29 -7.88 -16.48
C ARG A 114 -15.60 -8.80 -17.67
N LYS A 115 -14.78 -9.82 -17.90
CA LYS A 115 -14.95 -10.77 -19.00
C LYS A 115 -15.97 -11.88 -18.66
N ALA A 116 -16.05 -12.25 -17.38
CA ALA A 116 -17.10 -13.12 -16.86
C ALA A 116 -18.43 -12.36 -16.83
#